data_AF-A0A7C2KUB2-F1
#
_entry.id   AF-A0A7C2KUB2-F1
#
_cell.length_a   1.000
_cell.length_b   1.000
_cell.length_c   1.000
_cell.angle_alpha   90.00
_cell.angle_beta   90.00
_cell.angle_gamma   90.00
#
_symmetry.space_group_name_H-M   'P 1'
#
loop_
_entity.id
_entity.type
_entity.pdbx_description
1 polymer ?
#
loop_
_entity_poly.entity_id
_entity_poly.type
_entity_poly.pdbx_seq_one_letter_code
_entity_poly.pdbx_strand_id
1 'polypeptide(L)'
;MKLCAADGTAFELTILGYQFPEPASEQYDSNWLVIRIHVDHPSGSWEARDPCLLSYEVAELADWLEAVAQGEPARREMSFMEPNLEFRLHPHCASTSSWSAGRRGPQLNARG
;
A
#
# COMPACT_ATOMS: atom_id res chain seq x y z
N MET A 1 2.36 5.49 -10.29
CA MET A 1 2.74 4.27 -9.52
C MET A 1 1.53 3.37 -9.44
N LYS A 2 1.68 2.05 -9.57
CA LYS A 2 0.55 1.10 -9.53
C LYS A 2 0.91 -0.16 -8.75
N LEU A 3 0.02 -0.57 -7.85
CA LEU A 3 0.13 -1.79 -7.05
C LEU A 3 -1.05 -2.68 -7.39
N CYS A 4 -0.80 -3.97 -7.63
CA CYS A 4 -1.83 -4.95 -7.96
C CYS A 4 -1.72 -6.14 -7.02
N ALA A 5 -2.84 -6.56 -6.43
CA ALA A 5 -2.97 -7.76 -5.63
C ALA A 5 -3.57 -8.91 -6.44
N ALA A 6 -3.35 -10.14 -5.98
CA ALA A 6 -3.85 -11.35 -6.66
C ALA A 6 -5.38 -11.49 -6.62
N ASP A 7 -6.05 -10.83 -5.67
CA ASP A 7 -7.52 -10.83 -5.54
C ASP A 7 -8.23 -9.85 -6.48
N GLY A 8 -7.47 -9.17 -7.35
CA GLY A 8 -7.99 -8.16 -8.26
C GLY A 8 -8.03 -6.74 -7.70
N THR A 9 -7.60 -6.54 -6.44
CA THR A 9 -7.44 -5.20 -5.88
C THR A 9 -6.28 -4.47 -6.57
N ALA A 10 -6.49 -3.22 -6.96
CA ALA A 10 -5.45 -2.37 -7.51
C ALA A 10 -5.48 -0.97 -6.88
N PHE A 11 -4.30 -0.41 -6.65
CA PHE A 11 -4.11 0.97 -6.23
C PHE A 11 -3.24 1.68 -7.27
N GLU A 12 -3.68 2.84 -7.72
CA GLU A 12 -2.95 3.66 -8.69
C GLU A 12 -2.84 5.10 -8.19
N LEU A 13 -1.61 5.61 -8.17
CA LEU A 13 -1.28 6.99 -7.86
C LEU A 13 -0.72 7.68 -9.10
N THR A 14 -1.32 8.79 -9.50
CA THR A 14 -0.91 9.59 -10.66
C THR A 14 -0.65 11.04 -10.24
N ILE A 15 0.50 11.59 -10.65
CA ILE A 15 0.77 13.03 -10.55
C ILE A 15 0.05 13.72 -11.71
N LEU A 16 -0.91 14.60 -11.42
CA LEU A 16 -1.64 15.35 -12.45
C LEU A 16 -0.92 16.64 -12.86
N GLY A 17 -0.07 17.18 -11.97
CA GLY A 17 0.66 18.42 -12.17
C GLY A 17 0.81 19.19 -10.86
N TYR A 18 1.30 20.41 -10.92
CA TYR A 18 1.37 21.33 -9.78
C TYR A 18 0.01 21.97 -9.50
N GLN A 19 -0.31 22.23 -8.23
CA GLN A 19 -1.50 22.98 -7.80
C GLN A 19 -1.46 24.41 -8.35
N PHE A 20 -0.27 25.02 -8.34
CA PHE A 20 0.01 26.33 -8.88
C PHE A 20 0.97 26.17 -10.07
N PRO A 21 0.47 26.13 -11.32
CA PRO A 21 1.29 25.87 -12.50
C PRO A 21 2.19 27.05 -12.90
N GLU A 22 1.86 28.25 -12.44
CA GLU A 22 2.72 29.43 -12.58
C GLU A 22 3.66 29.51 -11.37
N PRO A 23 4.95 29.81 -11.55
CA PRO A 23 5.88 29.94 -10.43
C PRO A 23 5.41 31.12 -9.56
N ALA A 24 4.82 30.81 -8.41
CA ALA A 24 4.54 31.82 -7.40
C ALA A 24 5.87 32.35 -6.84
N SER A 25 5.84 33.53 -6.22
CA SER A 25 7.03 34.11 -5.58
C SER A 25 7.64 33.21 -4.50
N GLU A 26 6.87 32.25 -3.98
CA GLU A 26 7.28 31.30 -2.97
C GLU A 26 7.44 29.89 -3.57
N GLN A 27 8.70 29.43 -3.65
CA GLN A 27 9.08 28.14 -4.24
C GLN A 27 8.49 26.95 -3.49
N TYR A 28 8.23 27.10 -2.19
CA TYR A 28 7.69 26.04 -1.35
C TYR A 28 6.21 25.79 -1.64
N ASP A 29 5.40 26.84 -1.61
CA ASP A 29 3.96 26.77 -1.91
C ASP A 29 3.71 26.38 -3.37
N SER A 30 4.64 26.68 -4.28
CA SER A 30 4.54 26.25 -5.68
C SER A 30 4.79 24.76 -5.90
N ASN A 31 5.30 24.03 -4.89
CA ASN A 31 5.75 22.65 -5.03
C ASN A 31 4.65 21.60 -4.74
N TRP A 32 3.44 22.03 -4.39
CA TRP A 32 2.31 21.12 -4.18
C TRP A 32 1.88 20.46 -5.49
N LEU A 33 1.85 19.12 -5.49
CA LEU A 33 1.40 18.30 -6.59
C LEU A 33 -0.04 17.83 -6.37
N VAL A 34 -0.87 18.02 -7.39
CA VAL A 34 -2.20 17.42 -7.45
C VAL A 34 -2.04 15.93 -7.72
N ILE A 35 -2.43 15.12 -6.77
CA ILE A 35 -2.38 13.66 -6.83
C ILE A 35 -3.77 13.12 -7.13
N ARG A 36 -3.86 12.19 -8.08
CA ARG A 36 -5.03 11.34 -8.26
C ARG A 36 -4.74 9.97 -7.67
N ILE A 37 -5.63 9.49 -6.81
CA ILE A 37 -5.67 8.12 -6.34
C ILE A 37 -6.87 7.43 -6.97
N HIS A 38 -6.64 6.26 -7.55
CA HIS A 38 -7.68 5.36 -8.02
C HIS A 38 -7.51 4.01 -7.35
N VAL A 39 -8.59 3.48 -6.79
CA VAL A 39 -8.61 2.15 -6.16
C VAL A 39 -9.71 1.32 -6.79
N ASP A 40 -9.32 0.18 -7.32
CA ASP A 40 -10.22 -0.89 -7.73
C ASP A 40 -10.20 -1.98 -6.65
N HIS A 41 -11.37 -2.39 -6.19
CA HIS A 41 -11.55 -3.51 -5.26
C HIS A 41 -12.75 -4.35 -5.72
N PRO A 42 -12.81 -5.67 -5.45
CA PRO A 42 -13.94 -6.50 -5.84
C PRO A 42 -15.32 -6.01 -5.34
N SER A 43 -15.36 -5.21 -4.28
CA SER A 43 -16.60 -4.61 -3.75
C SER A 43 -16.96 -3.25 -4.35
N GLY A 44 -16.14 -2.71 -5.25
CA GLY A 44 -16.33 -1.41 -5.88
C GLY A 44 -15.03 -0.63 -6.04
N SER A 45 -15.10 0.47 -6.77
CA SER A 45 -13.97 1.37 -7.01
C SER A 45 -14.26 2.78 -6.53
N TRP A 46 -13.19 3.53 -6.23
CA TRP A 46 -13.28 4.94 -5.89
C TRP A 46 -12.09 5.71 -6.46
N GLU A 47 -12.26 7.03 -6.59
CA GLU A 47 -11.22 7.95 -7.02
C GLU A 47 -11.23 9.18 -6.09
N ALA A 48 -10.05 9.70 -5.77
CA ALA A 48 -9.88 11.00 -5.13
C ALA A 48 -8.80 11.82 -5.85
N ARG A 49 -8.89 13.15 -5.71
CA ARG A 49 -7.93 14.12 -6.23
C ARG A 49 -7.67 15.20 -5.20
N ASP A 50 -6.41 15.43 -4.84
CA ASP A 50 -6.03 16.38 -3.80
C ASP A 50 -4.59 16.88 -3.99
N PRO A 51 -4.27 18.16 -3.74
CA PRO A 51 -2.91 18.66 -3.73
C PRO A 51 -2.18 18.33 -2.42
N CYS A 52 -1.81 17.06 -2.22
CA CYS A 52 -1.40 16.55 -0.92
C CYS A 52 0.05 16.06 -0.81
N LEU A 53 0.86 16.19 -1.87
CA LEU A 53 2.27 15.79 -1.85
C LEU A 53 3.16 16.83 -2.50
N LEU A 54 4.40 16.92 -2.00
CA LEU A 54 5.48 17.69 -2.59
C LEU A 54 6.30 16.79 -3.55
N SER A 55 7.00 17.40 -4.50
CA SER A 55 7.81 16.65 -5.48
C SER A 55 8.84 15.71 -4.84
N TYR A 56 9.48 16.13 -3.76
CA TYR A 56 10.45 15.29 -3.04
C TYR A 56 9.76 14.18 -2.22
N GLU A 57 8.56 14.41 -1.70
CA GLU A 57 7.79 13.38 -0.99
C GLU A 57 7.34 12.27 -1.95
N VAL A 58 6.99 12.62 -3.19
CA VAL A 58 6.69 11.63 -4.23
C VAL A 58 7.94 10.81 -4.60
N ALA A 59 9.12 11.43 -4.66
CA ALA A 59 10.37 10.71 -4.90
C ALA A 59 10.67 9.73 -3.75
N GLU A 60 10.53 10.17 -2.49
CA GLU A 60 10.69 9.31 -1.32
C GLU A 60 9.69 8.15 -1.30
N LEU A 61 8.43 8.40 -1.69
CA LEU A 61 7.43 7.34 -1.84
C LEU A 61 7.80 6.34 -2.93
N ALA A 62 8.34 6.80 -4.07
CA ALA A 62 8.78 5.94 -5.16
C ALA A 62 9.90 4.99 -4.70
N ASP A 63 10.94 5.56 -4.08
CA ASP A 63 12.08 4.80 -3.56
C ASP A 63 11.65 3.81 -2.48
N TRP A 64 10.74 4.23 -1.60
CA TRP A 64 10.18 3.37 -0.57
C TRP A 64 9.38 2.19 -1.15
N LEU A 65 8.53 2.42 -2.16
CA LEU A 65 7.78 1.36 -2.84
C LEU A 65 8.71 0.37 -3.56
N GLU A 66 9.78 0.86 -4.18
CA GLU A 66 10.78 0.01 -4.84
C GLU A 66 11.51 -0.87 -3.83
N ALA A 67 11.97 -0.31 -2.71
CA ALA A 67 12.60 -1.07 -1.63
C ALA A 67 11.68 -2.17 -1.09
N VAL A 68 10.39 -1.87 -0.90
CA VAL A 68 9.37 -2.85 -0.49
C VAL A 68 9.22 -3.96 -1.52
N ALA A 69 9.15 -3.62 -2.81
CA ALA A 69 8.99 -4.59 -3.89
C ALA A 69 10.21 -5.52 -4.03
N GLN A 70 11.40 -5.01 -3.75
CA GLN A 70 12.66 -5.77 -3.76
C GLN A 70 12.89 -6.58 -2.48
N GLY A 71 12.04 -6.44 -1.47
CA GLY A 71 12.20 -7.10 -0.17
C GLY A 71 13.34 -6.52 0.67
N GLU A 72 13.74 -5.29 0.38
CA GLU A 72 14.78 -4.58 1.13
C GLU A 72 14.21 -4.00 2.44
N PRO A 73 15.08 -3.69 3.42
CA PRO A 73 14.65 -3.01 4.64
C PRO A 73 14.02 -1.63 4.33
N ALA A 74 12.71 -1.52 4.54
CA ALA A 74 11.97 -0.28 4.38
C ALA A 74 11.32 0.18 5.70
N ARG A 75 11.01 1.47 5.80
CA ARG A 75 10.25 2.03 6.94
C ARG A 75 8.86 1.38 6.99
N ARG A 76 8.33 1.11 8.19
CA ARG A 76 6.98 0.52 8.33
C ARG A 76 5.86 1.47 7.95
N GLU A 77 6.11 2.75 7.98
CA GLU A 77 5.14 3.80 7.74
C GLU A 77 5.81 4.92 6.93
N MET A 78 5.03 5.50 6.02
CA MET A 78 5.34 6.73 5.30
C MET A 78 4.19 7.72 5.52
N SER A 79 4.52 8.86 6.10
CA SER A 79 3.63 10.00 6.30
C SER A 79 4.26 11.24 5.66
N PHE A 80 3.40 12.19 5.30
CA PHE A 80 3.76 13.38 4.53
C PHE A 80 3.37 14.65 5.30
N MET A 81 3.77 15.80 4.78
CA MET A 81 3.48 17.09 5.42
C MET A 81 1.97 17.29 5.65
N GLU A 82 1.15 17.03 4.63
CA GLU A 82 -0.29 16.98 4.81
C GLU A 82 -0.72 15.59 5.28
N PRO A 83 -1.50 15.48 6.38
CA PRO A 83 -1.92 14.20 6.93
C PRO A 83 -3.07 13.56 6.15
N ASN A 84 -3.23 13.89 4.87
CA ASN A 84 -4.31 13.39 4.01
C ASN A 84 -4.00 12.00 3.44
N LEU A 85 -2.72 11.60 3.41
CA LEU A 85 -2.25 10.33 2.87
C LEU A 85 -1.19 9.70 3.78
N GLU A 86 -1.25 8.38 3.95
CA GLU A 86 -0.30 7.60 4.72
C GLU A 86 -0.21 6.19 4.12
N PHE A 87 0.98 5.59 4.13
CA PHE A 87 1.18 4.19 3.78
C PHE A 87 1.75 3.42 4.95
N ARG A 88 1.26 2.18 5.17
CA ARG A 88 1.78 1.27 6.20
C ARG A 88 2.04 -0.11 5.65
N LEU A 89 3.19 -0.67 6.01
CA LEU A 89 3.52 -2.06 5.80
C LEU A 89 2.96 -2.90 6.93
N HIS A 90 1.98 -3.72 6.59
CA HIS A 90 1.50 -4.76 7.49
C HIS A 90 2.32 -6.03 7.24
N PRO A 91 2.85 -6.66 8.30
CA PRO A 91 3.49 -7.96 8.14
C PRO A 91 2.47 -8.93 7.56
N HIS A 92 2.89 -9.76 6.60
CA HIS A 92 2.03 -10.82 6.11
C HIS A 92 1.60 -11.67 7.31
N CYS A 93 0.29 -11.80 7.52
CA CYS A 93 -0.21 -12.77 8.47
C CYS A 93 0.02 -14.14 7.83
N ALA A 94 1.07 -14.84 8.23
CA ALA A 94 1.23 -16.24 7.87
C ALA A 94 0.05 -17.00 8.47
N SER A 95 -0.95 -17.35 7.64
CA SER A 95 -1.97 -18.30 8.05
C SER A 95 -1.31 -19.67 8.18
N THR A 96 -0.80 -19.97 9.38
CA THR A 96 -0.38 -21.32 9.75
C THR A 96 -1.63 -22.20 9.86
N SER A 97 -2.05 -22.75 8.73
CA SER A 97 -3.02 -23.83 8.69
C SER A 97 -2.35 -25.13 9.15
N SER A 98 -2.09 -25.30 10.44
CA SER A 98 -1.78 -26.62 10.99
C SER A 98 -3.07 -27.29 11.45
N TRP A 99 -3.77 -27.94 10.53
CA TRP A 99 -4.75 -28.97 10.89
C TRP A 99 -4.04 -30.33 10.92
N SER A 100 -3.70 -30.80 12.12
CA SER A 100 -3.32 -32.20 12.35
C SER A 100 -4.54 -32.94 12.91
N ALA A 101 -5.35 -33.52 12.02
CA ALA A 101 -6.36 -34.49 12.42
C ALA A 101 -5.66 -35.72 13.02
N GLY A 102 -5.82 -35.91 14.33
CA GLY A 102 -5.23 -37.00 15.09
C GLY A 102 -5.53 -38.37 14.48
N ARG A 103 -4.46 -39.16 14.31
CA ARG A 103 -4.53 -40.58 13.95
C ARG A 103 -5.45 -41.32 14.93
N ARG A 104 -6.56 -41.89 14.44
CA ARG A 104 -7.28 -42.96 15.16
C ARG A 104 -6.39 -44.20 15.15
N GLY A 105 -5.89 -44.60 16.32
CA GLY A 105 -5.24 -45.88 16.52
C GLY A 105 -6.23 -47.05 16.38
N PRO A 106 -5.79 -48.25 15.99
CA PRO A 106 -6.66 -49.41 15.89
C PRO A 106 -7.03 -49.92 17.29
N GLN A 107 -8.33 -50.04 17.56
CA GLN A 107 -8.85 -50.71 18.76
C GLN A 107 -8.77 -52.23 18.53
N LEU A 108 -7.76 -52.87 19.15
CA LEU A 108 -7.69 -54.31 19.29
C LEU A 108 -8.67 -54.73 20.38
N ASN A 109 -9.74 -55.41 20.01
CA ASN A 109 -10.68 -55.98 20.96
C ASN A 109 -10.20 -57.41 21.30
N ALA A 110 -9.74 -57.59 22.52
CA ALA A 110 -9.44 -58.87 23.13
C ALA A 110 -10.73 -59.64 23.50
N ARG A 111 -10.57 -60.96 23.60
CA ARG A 111 -11.56 -62.02 23.76
C ARG A 111 -12.46 -61.90 24.99
N GLY A 112 -13.66 -62.46 24.87
CA GLY A 112 -14.55 -62.98 25.91
C GLY A 112 -15.49 -63.98 25.29
#